data_AF-C6LY66-F1
#
_entry.id   AF-C6LY66-F1
#
_cell.length_a   1.000
_cell.length_b   1.000
_cell.length_c   1.000
_cell.angle_alpha   90.00
_cell.angle_beta   90.00
_cell.angle_gamma   90.00
#
_symmetry.space_group_name_H-M   'P 1'
#
loop_
_entity.id
_entity.type
_entity.pdbx_description
1 polymer ?
#
loop_
_entity_poly.entity_id
_entity_poly.type
_entity_poly.pdbx_seq_one_letter_code
_entity_poly.pdbx_strand_id
1 'polypeptide(L)'
;MLYILVKRDKDSYYLLVDPAERVDSICRILGRLIGNDPQDIQLLLNGQPIDADLGIFDLDLDEYSTVTYKLRTIVSHDAEMKPVYEYI
;
A
#
# COMPACT_ATOMS: atom_id res chain seq x y z
N MET A 1 6.48 -11.07 -14.01
CA MET A 1 5.50 -9.99 -14.21
C MET A 1 4.14 -10.49 -13.77
N LEU A 2 3.48 -9.76 -12.88
CA LEU A 2 2.17 -10.08 -12.29
C LEU A 2 1.29 -8.83 -12.34
N TYR A 3 0.02 -8.98 -12.68
CA TYR A 3 -0.98 -7.92 -12.56
C TYR A 3 -1.69 -8.06 -11.22
N ILE A 4 -1.68 -6.99 -10.43
CA ILE A 4 -2.41 -6.94 -9.16
C ILE A 4 -3.47 -5.84 -9.22
N LEU A 5 -4.62 -6.12 -8.60
CA LEU A 5 -5.69 -5.14 -8.45
C LEU A 5 -5.59 -4.49 -7.08
N VAL A 6 -5.34 -3.18 -7.07
CA VAL A 6 -5.26 -2.36 -5.85
C VAL A 6 -6.48 -1.45 -5.75
N LYS A 7 -7.17 -1.46 -4.61
CA LYS A 7 -8.43 -0.72 -4.39
C LYS A 7 -8.41 0.16 -3.14
N ARG A 8 -9.13 1.28 -3.22
CA ARG A 8 -9.56 2.07 -2.07
C ARG A 8 -10.86 2.78 -2.41
N ASP A 9 -11.89 2.60 -1.59
CA ASP A 9 -13.23 3.15 -1.81
C ASP A 9 -13.77 2.89 -3.23
N LYS A 10 -13.84 3.93 -4.07
CA LYS A 10 -14.30 3.86 -5.47
C LYS A 10 -13.16 3.73 -6.47
N ASP A 11 -11.92 3.92 -6.03
CA ASP A 11 -10.74 3.92 -6.87
C ASP A 11 -10.18 2.51 -7.00
N SER A 12 -9.73 2.16 -8.21
CA SER A 12 -9.17 0.85 -8.53
C SER A 12 -8.07 1.00 -9.57
N TYR A 13 -6.93 0.38 -9.30
CA TYR A 13 -5.73 0.44 -10.15
C TYR A 13 -5.24 -0.97 -10.44
N TYR A 14 -5.05 -1.29 -11.72
CA TYR A 14 -4.28 -2.47 -12.12
C TYR A 14 -2.82 -2.10 -12.22
N LEU A 15 -1.98 -2.69 -11.36
CA LEU A 15 -0.54 -2.45 -11.35
C LEU A 15 0.17 -3.67 -11.93
N LEU A 16 1.10 -3.42 -12.85
CA LEU A 16 2.05 -4.42 -13.34
C LEU A 16 3.29 -4.37 -12.45
N VAL A 17 3.58 -5.49 -11.79
CA VAL A 17 4.68 -5.60 -10.82
C VAL A 17 5.59 -6.76 -11.16
N ASP A 18 6.85 -6.68 -10.75
CA ASP A 18 7.78 -7.80 -10.82
C ASP A 18 7.70 -8.61 -9.52
N PRO A 19 7.29 -9.90 -9.56
CA PRO A 19 7.25 -10.75 -8.37
C PRO A 19 8.61 -10.90 -7.66
N ALA A 20 9.73 -10.63 -8.34
CA ALA A 20 11.06 -10.66 -7.74
C ALA A 20 11.36 -9.44 -6.84
N GLU A 21 10.53 -8.40 -6.87
CA GLU A 21 10.69 -7.19 -6.06
C GLU A 21 10.03 -7.30 -4.68
N ARG A 22 10.20 -6.25 -3.88
CA ARG A 22 9.54 -6.06 -2.58
C ARG A 22 8.26 -5.26 -2.70
N VAL A 23 7.41 -5.39 -1.69
CA VAL A 23 6.13 -4.68 -1.56
C VAL A 23 6.29 -3.16 -1.64
N ASP A 24 7.39 -2.57 -1.15
CA ASP A 24 7.70 -1.14 -1.30
C ASP A 24 7.67 -0.66 -2.77
N SER A 25 8.00 -1.53 -3.74
CA SER A 25 7.88 -1.19 -5.16
C SER A 25 6.44 -0.89 -5.57
N ILE A 26 5.48 -1.66 -5.01
CA ILE A 26 4.04 -1.43 -5.22
C ILE A 26 3.65 -0.07 -4.64
N CYS A 27 4.10 0.26 -3.42
CA CYS A 27 3.85 1.56 -2.79
C CYS A 27 4.42 2.71 -3.62
N ARG A 28 5.60 2.55 -4.22
CA ARG A 28 6.21 3.57 -5.11
C ARG A 28 5.41 3.80 -6.39
N ILE A 29 4.96 2.73 -7.04
CA ILE A 29 4.14 2.83 -8.25
C ILE A 29 2.80 3.49 -7.89
N LEU A 30 2.13 3.01 -6.85
CA LEU A 30 0.85 3.54 -6.41
C LEU A 30 0.96 5.01 -5.98
N GLY A 31 1.97 5.36 -5.18
CA GLY A 31 2.20 6.73 -4.71
C GLY A 31 2.36 7.73 -5.84
N ARG A 32 3.04 7.36 -6.92
CA ARG A 32 3.13 8.20 -8.13
C ARG A 32 1.79 8.39 -8.83
N LEU A 33 0.90 7.38 -8.80
CA LEU A 33 -0.42 7.45 -9.43
C LEU A 33 -1.40 8.31 -8.64
N ILE A 34 -1.33 8.26 -7.30
CA ILE A 34 -2.28 8.95 -6.42
C ILE A 34 -1.75 10.27 -5.83
N GLY A 35 -0.47 10.57 -6.03
CA GLY A 35 0.17 11.81 -5.55
C GLY A 35 0.55 11.78 -4.07
N ASN A 36 0.89 10.61 -3.53
CA ASN A 36 1.28 10.42 -2.13
C ASN A 36 2.72 9.90 -2.01
N ASP A 37 3.37 10.19 -0.86
CA ASP A 37 4.64 9.57 -0.52
C ASP A 37 4.43 8.06 -0.32
N PRO A 38 5.28 7.19 -0.89
CA PRO A 38 5.20 5.75 -0.69
C PRO A 38 5.19 5.32 0.78
N GLN A 39 5.86 6.07 1.67
CA GLN A 39 5.91 5.80 3.10
C GLN A 39 4.58 6.08 3.82
N ASP A 40 3.69 6.83 3.18
CA ASP A 40 2.35 7.11 3.69
C ASP A 40 1.32 6.06 3.23
N ILE A 41 1.74 5.01 2.54
CA ILE A 41 0.86 3.99 1.97
C ILE A 41 1.04 2.67 2.73
N GLN A 42 -0.02 2.22 3.40
CA GLN A 42 -0.09 0.88 3.97
C GLN A 42 -0.95 0.00 3.08
N LEU A 43 -0.34 -1.02 2.45
CA LEU A 43 -1.07 -2.04 1.73
C LEU A 43 -1.67 -3.07 2.68
N LEU A 44 -2.81 -3.63 2.32
CA LEU A 44 -3.50 -4.68 3.05
C LEU A 44 -3.92 -5.82 2.12
N LEU A 45 -3.63 -7.04 2.53
CA LEU A 45 -4.10 -8.27 1.91
C LEU A 45 -5.06 -8.95 2.88
N ASN A 46 -6.29 -9.24 2.43
CA ASN A 46 -7.35 -9.80 3.30
C ASN A 46 -7.60 -8.99 4.58
N GLY A 47 -7.46 -7.66 4.49
CA GLY A 47 -7.62 -6.73 5.61
C GLY A 47 -6.45 -6.69 6.60
N GLN A 48 -5.38 -7.47 6.36
CA GLN A 48 -4.18 -7.47 7.19
C GLN A 48 -3.08 -6.60 6.56
N PRO A 49 -2.37 -5.77 7.34
CA PRO A 49 -1.29 -4.94 6.83
C PRO A 49 -0.15 -5.81 6.30
N ILE A 50 0.39 -5.41 5.15
CA ILE A 50 1.55 -6.05 4.53
C ILE A 50 2.79 -5.24 4.88
N ASP A 51 3.86 -5.93 5.30
CA ASP A 51 5.16 -5.30 5.49
C ASP A 51 5.74 -4.87 4.13
N ALA A 52 6.18 -3.61 4.01
CA ALA A 52 6.77 -3.07 2.79
C ALA A 52 8.10 -3.75 2.42
N ASP A 53 8.79 -4.34 3.39
CA ASP A 53 10.05 -5.07 3.18
C ASP A 53 9.85 -6.52 2.71
N LEU A 54 8.61 -7.04 2.74
CA LEU A 54 8.29 -8.40 2.30
C LEU A 54 8.46 -8.55 0.78
N GLY A 55 8.84 -9.75 0.32
CA GLY A 55 8.89 -10.09 -1.09
C GLY A 55 7.49 -10.22 -1.69
N ILE A 56 7.28 -9.73 -2.91
CA ILE A 56 5.98 -9.86 -3.59
C ILE A 56 5.64 -11.33 -3.84
N PHE A 57 6.64 -12.15 -4.19
CA PHE A 57 6.47 -13.59 -4.37
C PHE A 57 5.93 -14.30 -3.12
N ASP A 58 6.33 -13.86 -1.92
CA ASP A 58 5.94 -14.48 -0.65
C ASP A 58 4.47 -14.22 -0.28
N LEU A 59 3.80 -13.29 -0.98
CA LEU A 59 2.39 -12.96 -0.77
C LEU A 59 1.43 -13.92 -1.47
N ASP A 60 1.94 -14.83 -2.32
CA ASP A 60 1.14 -15.78 -3.11
C ASP A 60 -0.01 -15.08 -3.87
N LEU A 61 0.29 -13.89 -4.43
CA LEU A 61 -0.67 -13.10 -5.19
C LEU A 61 -0.87 -13.70 -6.58
N ASP A 62 -2.14 -13.81 -6.96
CA ASP A 62 -2.59 -14.18 -8.30
C ASP A 62 -3.39 -13.04 -8.97
N GLU A 63 -3.90 -13.29 -10.18
CA GLU A 63 -4.68 -12.32 -10.95
C GLU A 63 -6.06 -11.99 -10.33
N TYR A 64 -6.52 -12.79 -9.38
CA TYR A 64 -7.80 -12.60 -8.68
C TYR A 64 -7.62 -11.90 -7.33
N SER A 65 -6.39 -11.86 -6.83
CA SER A 65 -6.03 -11.25 -5.56
C SER A 65 -6.32 -9.74 -5.58
N THR A 66 -7.09 -9.30 -4.59
CA THR A 66 -7.39 -7.88 -4.38
C THR A 66 -6.58 -7.36 -3.19
N VAL A 67 -5.72 -6.39 -3.46
CA VAL A 67 -5.00 -5.63 -2.43
C VAL A 67 -5.79 -4.35 -2.17
N THR A 68 -5.88 -3.94 -0.90
CA THR A 68 -6.42 -2.63 -0.54
C THR A 68 -5.31 -1.76 0.04
N TYR A 69 -5.54 -0.46 0.15
CA TYR A 69 -4.57 0.42 0.80
C TYR A 69 -5.23 1.47 1.67
N LYS A 70 -4.49 1.93 2.68
CA LYS A 70 -4.81 3.06 3.54
C LYS A 70 -3.72 4.12 3.44
N LEU A 71 -4.10 5.36 3.68
CA LEU A 71 -3.15 6.47 3.68
C LEU A 71 -2.87 6.93 5.11
N ARG A 72 -1.60 7.16 5.40
CA ARG A 72 -1.16 7.80 6.63
C ARG A 72 -1.58 9.26 6.59
N THR A 73 -2.33 9.68 7.59
CA THR A 73 -2.72 11.07 7.80
C THR A 73 -2.37 11.51 9.21
N ILE A 74 -2.15 12.80 9.40
CA ILE A 74 -2.05 13.40 10.74
C ILE A 74 -3.48 13.51 11.29
N VAL A 75 -3.73 12.89 12.44
CA VAL A 75 -5.05 12.94 13.11
C VAL A 75 -5.07 13.84 14.33
N SER A 76 -3.93 14.05 14.98
CA SER A 76 -3.80 14.92 16.14
C SER A 76 -2.35 15.32 16.40
N HIS A 77 -2.11 16.08 17.47
CA HIS A 77 -0.78 16.34 18.01
C HIS A 77 -0.74 15.85 19.47
N ASP A 78 0.37 15.26 19.89
CA ASP A 78 0.56 14.79 21.26
C ASP A 78 0.82 15.96 22.24
N ALA A 79 1.04 15.63 23.51
CA ALA A 79 1.31 16.62 24.56
C ALA A 79 2.59 17.45 24.33
N GLU A 80 3.49 17.00 23.45
CA GLU A 80 4.73 17.67 23.05
C GLU A 80 4.59 18.38 21.68
N MET A 81 3.35 18.51 21.17
CA MET A 81 3.04 19.02 19.82
C MET A 81 3.65 18.21 18.67
N LYS A 82 3.96 16.93 18.87
CA LYS A 82 4.38 16.05 17.77
C LYS A 82 3.17 15.49 17.04
N PRO A 83 3.19 15.40 15.70
CA PRO A 83 2.08 14.87 14.93
C PRO A 83 1.85 13.38 15.24
N VAL A 84 0.60 13.03 15.52
CA VAL A 84 0.12 11.65 15.67
C VAL A 84 -0.50 11.23 14.35
N TYR A 85 -0.11 10.06 13.87
CA TYR A 85 -0.51 9.56 12.56
C TYR A 85 -1.41 8.34 12.68
N GLU A 86 -2.43 8.26 11.83
CA GLU A 86 -3.26 7.07 11.65
C GLU A 86 -3.40 6.74 10.16
N TYR A 87 -3.66 5.48 9.87
CA TYR A 87 -3.98 5.01 8.53
C TYR A 87 -5.50 4.97 8.35
N ILE A 88 -6.02 5.83 7.46
CA ILE A 88 -7.45 5.94 7.12
C ILE A 88 -7.79 5.31 5.77
#